data_AF-A0A7S0E637-F1
#
_entry.id   AF-A0A7S0E637-F1
#
_cell.length_a   1.000
_cell.length_b   1.000
_cell.length_c   1.000
_cell.angle_alpha   90.00
_cell.angle_beta   90.00
_cell.angle_gamma   90.00
#
_symmetry.space_group_name_H-M   'P 1'
#
loop_
_entity.id
_entity.type
_entity.pdbx_description
1 polymer ?
#
loop_
_entity_poly.entity_id
_entity_poly.type
_entity_poly.pdbx_seq_one_letter_code
_entity_poly.pdbx_strand_id
1 'polypeptide(L)'
;GRTFSAAPKLISSVGKRFVPIMLSSIASRLTRNMAIVPNLVRPSAANPMAANGVNGAVAAAVQKELQHQVRAHVEREVDIAPPARQGVTEISPAIFSEEPHSAMVVNADPDIMRPKISVVGVGGAGSNAVNNMIVHGLSGVDFMVCNTDAQALEQSLAPTTVQLGGKLTMGLGAGAKPEVGRKAAIDSTSEMLEHLADSHMCFITAGLGGGTGTGAGPIIARALRDRGVLTVGVVTKPFPFEGTTRGRIADAGLLEMQACCDATIVIPNQNLFRLADKSTSLMDAFKLADDVLYSGVQSVTQLITTPGLVNLDFADVRAVLTGSGPSMMGTGEAEGEDRAAKAAEAAISNPLLDDYCLSTATGVLINITGGSDLTLFEVDQAARRVQEEVHPDANIIFGSAYDDSLAGKIRVSIVAAGIDTLSAEAPADAP
;
A
#
# COMPACT_ATOMS: atom_id res chain seq x y z
N GLY A 1 -19.17 -22.40 69.53
CA GLY A 1 -18.59 -21.10 69.90
C GLY A 1 -18.33 -20.31 68.64
N ARG A 2 -18.85 -19.08 68.59
CA ARG A 2 -18.65 -17.99 67.62
C ARG A 2 -19.24 -18.12 66.20
N THR A 3 -20.08 -17.14 65.91
CA THR A 3 -20.71 -16.68 64.67
C THR A 3 -19.80 -15.71 63.90
N PHE A 4 -20.01 -15.57 62.57
CA PHE A 4 -19.88 -14.40 61.65
C PHE A 4 -19.77 -14.99 60.21
N SER A 5 -20.77 -14.92 59.30
CA SER A 5 -21.46 -13.82 58.58
C SER A 5 -20.70 -13.28 57.34
N ALA A 6 -21.43 -13.22 56.20
CA ALA A 6 -21.16 -12.57 54.89
C ALA A 6 -20.14 -13.24 53.94
N ALA A 7 -20.31 -13.40 52.61
CA ALA A 7 -21.36 -13.12 51.62
C ALA A 7 -21.02 -13.86 50.29
N PRO A 8 -22.00 -14.15 49.40
CA PRO A 8 -21.75 -14.62 48.03
C PRO A 8 -21.54 -13.42 47.09
N LYS A 9 -20.30 -13.20 46.62
CA LYS A 9 -19.98 -12.24 45.54
C LYS A 9 -19.02 -12.88 44.55
N LEU A 10 -19.51 -13.78 43.69
CA LEU A 10 -18.74 -14.21 42.52
C LEU A 10 -19.60 -14.70 41.33
N ILE A 11 -20.86 -14.25 41.22
CA ILE A 11 -21.75 -14.56 40.08
C ILE A 11 -22.43 -13.28 39.54
N SER A 12 -21.70 -12.16 39.41
CA SER A 12 -22.28 -10.96 38.76
C SER A 12 -21.37 -10.17 37.80
N SER A 13 -20.13 -10.61 37.55
CA SER A 13 -19.23 -9.88 36.64
C SER A 13 -19.09 -10.47 35.24
N VAL A 14 -19.60 -11.68 34.97
CA VAL A 14 -19.47 -12.32 33.64
C VAL A 14 -20.72 -12.11 32.77
N GLY A 15 -21.90 -11.88 33.37
CA GLY A 15 -23.18 -11.73 32.65
C GLY A 15 -23.46 -10.35 32.04
N LYS A 16 -22.63 -9.32 32.27
CA LYS A 16 -22.88 -7.95 31.76
C LYS A 16 -22.03 -7.54 30.55
N ARG A 17 -21.03 -8.34 30.14
CA ARG A 17 -20.17 -8.02 28.97
C ARG A 17 -20.54 -8.78 27.69
N PHE A 18 -21.30 -9.87 27.77
CA PHE A 18 -21.62 -10.71 26.61
C PHE A 18 -23.01 -10.49 25.99
N VAL A 19 -23.91 -9.79 26.69
CA VAL A 19 -25.28 -9.53 26.20
C VAL A 19 -25.34 -8.53 25.03
N PRO A 20 -24.51 -7.46 24.94
CA PRO A 20 -24.59 -6.51 23.82
C PRO A 20 -24.08 -7.06 22.48
N ILE A 21 -23.14 -8.02 22.51
CA ILE A 21 -22.48 -8.57 21.30
C ILE A 21 -23.37 -9.61 20.60
N MET A 22 -24.16 -10.37 21.36
CA MET A 22 -25.15 -11.30 20.79
C MET A 22 -26.34 -10.55 20.14
N LEU A 23 -26.76 -9.42 20.70
CA LEU A 23 -27.90 -8.64 20.19
C LEU A 23 -27.64 -7.93 18.85
N SER A 24 -26.39 -7.52 18.54
CA SER A 24 -26.07 -6.89 17.24
C SER A 24 -26.05 -7.90 16.10
N SER A 25 -25.61 -9.14 16.36
CA SER A 25 -25.58 -10.24 15.38
C SER A 25 -27.00 -10.70 15.01
N ILE A 26 -27.93 -10.72 15.98
CA ILE A 26 -29.33 -11.07 15.76
C ILE A 26 -30.09 -9.93 15.04
N ALA A 27 -29.81 -8.66 15.38
CA ALA A 27 -30.41 -7.51 14.69
C ALA A 27 -29.99 -7.41 13.21
N SER A 28 -28.73 -7.74 12.89
CA SER A 28 -28.19 -7.81 11.53
C SER A 28 -28.82 -8.94 10.69
N ARG A 29 -29.15 -10.07 11.32
CA ARG A 29 -29.82 -11.19 10.64
C ARG A 29 -31.32 -10.95 10.43
N LEU A 30 -32.00 -10.25 11.33
CA LEU A 30 -33.42 -9.88 11.18
C LEU A 30 -33.65 -8.79 10.12
N THR A 31 -32.70 -7.85 9.95
CA THR A 31 -32.80 -6.81 8.90
C THR A 31 -32.57 -7.35 7.48
N ARG A 32 -31.91 -8.50 7.31
CA ARG A 32 -31.77 -9.14 5.98
C ARG A 32 -33.00 -9.91 5.50
N ASN A 33 -33.94 -10.24 6.39
CA ASN A 33 -35.11 -11.09 6.04
C ASN A 33 -36.48 -10.36 6.02
N MET A 34 -36.53 -9.04 6.26
CA MET A 34 -37.77 -8.24 6.08
C MET A 34 -37.63 -7.24 4.93
N ALA A 35 -37.47 -7.75 3.72
CA ALA A 35 -37.61 -7.00 2.48
C ALA A 35 -38.90 -7.40 1.74
N ILE A 36 -40.05 -7.39 2.42
CA ILE A 36 -41.37 -7.52 1.75
C ILE A 36 -42.39 -6.68 2.54
N VAL A 37 -42.70 -5.48 2.01
CA VAL A 37 -44.01 -4.79 1.86
C VAL A 37 -43.74 -3.28 1.64
N PRO A 38 -44.13 -2.67 0.50
CA PRO A 38 -43.98 -1.23 0.25
C PRO A 38 -45.25 -0.43 0.61
N ASN A 39 -45.06 0.90 0.71
CA ASN A 39 -46.06 1.97 0.80
C ASN A 39 -46.85 2.14 2.10
N LEU A 40 -46.53 3.20 2.85
CA LEU A 40 -47.53 4.16 3.33
C LEU A 40 -46.85 5.43 3.93
N VAL A 41 -47.33 6.58 3.45
CA VAL A 41 -47.18 7.96 3.98
C VAL A 41 -45.91 8.74 3.60
N ARG A 42 -46.00 9.51 2.50
CA ARG A 42 -45.32 10.81 2.36
C ARG A 42 -46.09 11.87 3.17
N PRO A 43 -45.45 12.79 3.91
CA PRO A 43 -46.08 14.04 4.30
C PRO A 43 -45.61 15.19 3.39
N SER A 44 -46.59 15.85 2.79
CA SER A 44 -46.50 17.16 2.15
C SER A 44 -46.29 18.26 3.18
N ALA A 45 -45.60 19.33 2.77
CA ALA A 45 -45.33 20.52 3.56
C ALA A 45 -46.61 21.31 3.87
N ALA A 46 -47.03 21.33 5.14
CA ALA A 46 -47.82 22.40 5.74
C ALA A 46 -47.86 22.27 7.28
N ASN A 47 -47.51 23.38 7.96
CA ASN A 47 -47.85 23.73 9.33
C ASN A 47 -46.96 23.20 10.50
N PRO A 48 -46.13 24.06 11.15
CA PRO A 48 -45.26 23.66 12.25
C PRO A 48 -45.89 23.99 13.62
N MET A 49 -47.01 23.36 14.00
CA MET A 49 -47.53 23.39 15.39
C MET A 49 -48.52 22.25 15.66
N ALA A 50 -48.03 21.00 15.66
CA ALA A 50 -48.75 19.85 16.24
C ALA A 50 -47.81 18.61 16.36
N ALA A 51 -46.62 18.78 16.94
CA ALA A 51 -45.58 17.73 16.94
C ALA A 51 -45.22 17.16 18.32
N ASN A 52 -46.06 17.34 19.35
CA ASN A 52 -45.82 16.75 20.68
C ASN A 52 -47.06 16.02 21.17
N GLY A 53 -47.11 14.70 20.98
CA GLY A 53 -48.10 13.86 21.65
C GLY A 53 -48.34 12.46 21.06
N VAL A 54 -48.16 12.28 19.74
CA VAL A 54 -48.62 11.03 19.07
C VAL A 54 -47.48 10.06 18.69
N ASN A 55 -46.22 10.53 18.62
CA ASN A 55 -45.08 9.67 18.22
C ASN A 55 -44.53 8.78 19.35
N GLY A 56 -44.81 9.08 20.62
CA GLY A 56 -44.29 8.30 21.76
C GLY A 56 -45.03 6.97 21.99
N ALA A 57 -46.35 6.94 21.76
CA ALA A 57 -47.17 5.75 22.02
C ALA A 57 -46.95 4.65 20.97
N VAL A 58 -46.76 5.04 19.71
CA VAL A 58 -46.51 4.11 18.59
C VAL A 58 -45.11 3.50 18.70
N ALA A 59 -44.09 4.30 19.04
CA ALA A 59 -42.73 3.81 19.29
C ALA A 59 -42.67 2.82 20.46
N ALA A 60 -43.40 3.10 21.56
CA ALA A 60 -43.47 2.21 22.71
C ALA A 60 -44.18 0.88 22.40
N ALA A 61 -45.21 0.89 21.55
CA ALA A 61 -45.92 -0.32 21.14
C ALA A 61 -45.04 -1.22 20.23
N VAL A 62 -44.34 -0.62 19.26
CA VAL A 62 -43.43 -1.35 18.36
C VAL A 62 -42.27 -1.97 19.14
N GLN A 63 -41.71 -1.26 20.12
CA GLN A 63 -40.61 -1.77 20.93
C GLN A 63 -41.03 -2.91 21.87
N LYS A 64 -42.28 -2.90 22.35
CA LYS A 64 -42.84 -3.97 23.18
C LYS A 64 -43.11 -5.26 22.40
N GLU A 65 -43.59 -5.12 21.16
CA GLU A 65 -43.79 -6.24 20.24
C GLU A 65 -42.47 -6.87 19.80
N LEU A 66 -41.46 -6.05 19.49
CA LEU A 66 -40.12 -6.54 19.13
C LEU A 66 -39.45 -7.30 20.28
N GLN A 67 -39.60 -6.83 21.52
CA GLN A 67 -39.10 -7.54 22.72
C GLN A 67 -39.82 -8.88 22.95
N HIS A 68 -41.11 -8.97 22.65
CA HIS A 68 -41.86 -10.22 22.78
C HIS A 68 -41.41 -11.25 21.75
N GLN A 69 -41.20 -10.83 20.50
CA GLN A 69 -40.76 -11.72 19.42
C GLN A 69 -39.33 -12.23 19.60
N VAL A 70 -38.41 -11.38 20.09
CA VAL A 70 -37.03 -11.80 20.40
C VAL A 70 -37.01 -12.81 21.55
N ARG A 71 -37.82 -12.62 22.59
CA ARG A 71 -37.90 -13.55 23.72
C ARG A 71 -38.47 -14.92 23.33
N ALA A 72 -39.50 -14.94 22.48
CA ALA A 72 -40.08 -16.17 21.96
C ALA A 72 -39.12 -16.94 21.03
N HIS A 73 -38.15 -16.26 20.40
CA HIS A 73 -37.14 -16.89 19.55
C HIS A 73 -36.00 -17.52 20.37
N VAL A 74 -35.56 -16.84 21.43
CA VAL A 74 -34.50 -17.34 22.33
C VAL A 74 -34.95 -18.56 23.14
N GLU A 75 -36.23 -18.62 23.52
CA GLU A 75 -36.78 -19.78 24.25
C GLU A 75 -36.94 -21.04 23.37
N ARG A 76 -36.77 -20.95 22.03
CA ARG A 76 -36.80 -22.11 21.11
C ARG A 76 -35.42 -22.70 20.78
N GLU A 77 -34.33 -22.01 21.10
CA GLU A 77 -32.96 -22.49 20.79
C GLU A 77 -32.23 -23.16 21.97
N VAL A 78 -32.89 -23.33 23.12
CA VAL A 78 -32.33 -24.02 24.30
C VAL A 78 -33.02 -25.36 24.50
N ASP A 79 -32.79 -26.30 23.59
CA ASP A 79 -33.11 -27.72 23.82
C ASP A 79 -32.18 -28.63 23.00
N ILE A 80 -30.89 -28.69 23.41
CA ILE A 80 -29.95 -29.71 22.94
C ILE A 80 -29.19 -30.25 24.16
N ALA A 81 -29.53 -31.48 24.56
CA ALA A 81 -28.86 -32.22 25.61
C ALA A 81 -27.44 -32.67 25.19
N PRO A 82 -26.47 -32.82 26.11
CA PRO A 82 -25.10 -33.21 25.75
C PRO A 82 -24.99 -34.73 25.51
N PRO A 83 -24.14 -35.20 24.57
CA PRO A 83 -23.91 -36.63 24.39
C PRO A 83 -22.99 -37.20 25.49
N ALA A 84 -23.16 -38.50 25.75
CA ALA A 84 -22.56 -39.26 26.83
C ALA A 84 -21.02 -39.43 26.72
N ARG A 85 -20.36 -39.45 27.88
CA ARG A 85 -18.92 -39.70 28.07
C ARG A 85 -18.53 -41.14 27.72
N GLN A 86 -17.41 -41.32 27.00
CA GLN A 86 -16.61 -42.55 27.02
C GLN A 86 -15.12 -42.24 27.15
N GLY A 87 -14.48 -42.87 28.15
CA GLY A 87 -13.05 -43.23 28.16
C GLY A 87 -12.03 -42.14 28.43
N VAL A 88 -11.76 -41.83 29.71
CA VAL A 88 -10.51 -41.18 30.12
C VAL A 88 -9.56 -42.28 30.64
N THR A 89 -8.49 -42.54 29.90
CA THR A 89 -7.28 -43.19 30.44
C THR A 89 -6.26 -42.09 30.77
N GLU A 90 -5.70 -42.22 31.98
CA GLU A 90 -4.82 -41.30 32.68
C GLU A 90 -3.56 -40.90 31.89
N ILE A 91 -3.19 -39.62 31.96
CA ILE A 91 -1.80 -39.16 31.77
C ILE A 91 -1.47 -38.15 32.89
N SER A 92 -0.39 -38.43 33.63
CA SER A 92 0.12 -37.69 34.80
C SER A 92 0.45 -36.22 34.53
N PRO A 93 0.46 -35.36 35.58
CA PRO A 93 0.74 -33.93 35.44
C PRO A 93 2.25 -33.66 35.59
N ALA A 94 2.88 -33.16 34.53
CA ALA A 94 4.16 -32.46 34.63
C ALA A 94 4.28 -31.48 33.46
N ILE A 95 4.89 -30.33 33.75
CA ILE A 95 5.25 -29.22 32.84
C ILE A 95 4.19 -28.12 32.77
N PHE A 96 4.12 -27.32 33.85
CA PHE A 96 3.92 -25.88 33.70
C PHE A 96 5.29 -25.26 33.36
N SER A 97 5.46 -24.83 32.12
CA SER A 97 6.43 -23.80 31.76
C SER A 97 5.68 -22.76 30.92
N GLU A 98 5.57 -21.56 31.48
CA GLU A 98 5.04 -20.39 30.78
C GLU A 98 5.99 -20.02 29.65
N GLU A 99 5.53 -20.12 28.40
CA GLU A 99 6.16 -19.43 27.27
C GLU A 99 5.26 -18.27 26.80
N PRO A 100 5.84 -17.11 26.46
CA PRO A 100 5.08 -15.94 26.06
C PRO A 100 4.41 -16.16 24.70
N HIS A 101 3.20 -15.65 24.55
CA HIS A 101 2.34 -15.74 23.38
C HIS A 101 3.10 -15.57 22.05
N SER A 102 3.32 -16.70 21.36
CA SER A 102 3.71 -16.71 19.96
C SER A 102 2.61 -16.04 19.15
N ALA A 103 2.96 -14.99 18.43
CA ALA A 103 2.07 -14.33 17.48
C ALA A 103 1.47 -15.41 16.56
N MET A 104 0.14 -15.38 16.38
CA MET A 104 -0.54 -16.28 15.46
C MET A 104 0.07 -16.08 14.06
N VAL A 105 0.94 -17.00 13.64
CA VAL A 105 1.26 -17.19 12.24
C VAL A 105 -0.02 -17.66 11.59
N VAL A 106 -0.70 -16.74 10.91
CA VAL A 106 -1.84 -17.07 10.05
C VAL A 106 -1.27 -17.91 8.91
N ASN A 107 -1.32 -19.23 9.06
CA ASN A 107 -1.05 -20.14 7.96
C ASN A 107 -2.07 -19.80 6.86
N ALA A 108 -1.59 -19.21 5.76
CA ALA A 108 -2.41 -18.85 4.63
C ALA A 108 -3.04 -20.12 4.03
N ASP A 109 -4.35 -20.09 3.84
CA ASP A 109 -5.10 -21.14 3.17
C ASP A 109 -4.57 -21.30 1.72
N PRO A 110 -4.12 -22.49 1.30
CA PRO A 110 -3.51 -22.72 -0.01
C PRO A 110 -4.42 -22.37 -1.22
N ASP A 111 -5.73 -22.21 -1.02
CA ASP A 111 -6.69 -21.88 -2.07
C ASP A 111 -6.97 -20.36 -2.25
N ILE A 112 -6.39 -19.49 -1.41
CA ILE A 112 -6.56 -18.03 -1.53
C ILE A 112 -5.42 -17.45 -2.37
N MET A 113 -5.68 -17.21 -3.66
CA MET A 113 -4.75 -16.49 -4.55
C MET A 113 -4.61 -15.03 -4.12
N ARG A 114 -3.40 -14.63 -3.74
CA ARG A 114 -3.03 -13.24 -3.47
C ARG A 114 -2.21 -12.68 -4.64
N PRO A 115 -2.35 -11.39 -4.98
CA PRO A 115 -1.46 -10.75 -5.95
C PRO A 115 0.00 -10.92 -5.54
N LYS A 116 0.82 -11.43 -6.46
CA LYS A 116 2.27 -11.57 -6.26
C LYS A 116 2.98 -10.36 -6.82
N ILE A 117 3.68 -9.63 -5.95
CA ILE A 117 4.42 -8.42 -6.29
C ILE A 117 5.90 -8.74 -6.25
N SER A 118 6.65 -8.30 -7.26
CA SER A 118 8.10 -8.45 -7.32
C SER A 118 8.80 -7.10 -7.46
N VAL A 119 10.02 -7.01 -6.95
CA VAL A 119 10.89 -5.83 -7.08
C VAL A 119 12.21 -6.26 -7.69
N VAL A 120 12.54 -5.68 -8.84
CA VAL A 120 13.74 -6.01 -9.62
C VAL A 120 14.69 -4.82 -9.60
N GLY A 121 15.84 -4.98 -8.94
CA GLY A 121 16.91 -4.00 -8.94
C GLY A 121 17.85 -4.20 -10.12
N VAL A 122 17.99 -3.21 -11.00
CA VAL A 122 18.79 -3.32 -12.22
C VAL A 122 20.04 -2.45 -12.16
N GLY A 123 21.21 -3.08 -12.29
CA GLY A 123 22.51 -2.42 -12.17
C GLY A 123 22.85 -1.99 -10.74
N GLY A 124 23.95 -1.25 -10.56
CA GLY A 124 24.47 -0.91 -9.22
C GLY A 124 23.48 -0.13 -8.34
N ALA A 125 22.94 0.98 -8.84
CA ALA A 125 21.98 1.79 -8.08
C ALA A 125 20.68 1.02 -7.76
N GLY A 126 20.16 0.22 -8.70
CA GLY A 126 19.01 -0.63 -8.44
C GLY A 126 19.30 -1.72 -7.41
N SER A 127 20.51 -2.29 -7.43
CA SER A 127 20.97 -3.26 -6.43
C SER A 127 21.03 -2.65 -5.03
N ASN A 128 21.56 -1.42 -4.92
CA ASN A 128 21.62 -0.69 -3.66
C ASN A 128 20.22 -0.38 -3.12
N ALA A 129 19.31 0.09 -3.98
CA ALA A 129 17.94 0.36 -3.60
C ALA A 129 17.21 -0.90 -3.09
N VAL A 130 17.38 -2.04 -3.76
CA VAL A 130 16.82 -3.33 -3.29
C VAL A 130 17.42 -3.74 -1.95
N ASN A 131 18.74 -3.64 -1.78
CA ASN A 131 19.38 -3.90 -0.50
C ASN A 131 18.81 -2.98 0.61
N ASN A 132 18.58 -1.70 0.30
CA ASN A 132 17.98 -0.75 1.23
C ASN A 132 16.55 -1.17 1.62
N MET A 133 15.73 -1.62 0.65
CA MET A 133 14.37 -2.10 0.89
C MET A 133 14.35 -3.35 1.79
N ILE A 134 15.28 -4.28 1.57
CA ILE A 134 15.43 -5.49 2.38
C ILE A 134 15.83 -5.14 3.81
N VAL A 135 16.80 -4.24 3.98
CA VAL A 135 17.27 -3.78 5.30
C VAL A 135 16.16 -3.07 6.08
N HIS A 136 15.31 -2.28 5.39
CA HIS A 136 14.15 -1.63 6.00
C HIS A 136 12.94 -2.56 6.20
N GLY A 137 13.05 -3.83 5.81
CA GLY A 137 12.03 -4.85 6.08
C GLY A 137 10.76 -4.70 5.24
N LEU A 138 10.86 -4.21 4.00
CA LEU A 138 9.73 -4.20 3.08
C LEU A 138 9.22 -5.63 2.87
N SER A 139 7.97 -5.86 3.24
CA SER A 139 7.32 -7.17 3.23
C SER A 139 6.27 -7.27 2.12
N GLY A 140 5.87 -8.50 1.79
CA GLY A 140 4.85 -8.76 0.76
C GLY A 140 5.36 -8.65 -0.68
N VAL A 141 6.68 -8.60 -0.89
CA VAL A 141 7.31 -8.54 -2.21
C VAL A 141 8.44 -9.56 -2.35
N ASP A 142 8.63 -10.08 -3.55
CA ASP A 142 9.78 -10.91 -3.92
C ASP A 142 10.88 -10.06 -4.53
N PHE A 143 12.10 -10.13 -3.99
CA PHE A 143 13.24 -9.36 -4.46
C PHE A 143 14.11 -10.15 -5.45
N MET A 144 14.46 -9.49 -6.55
CA MET A 144 15.48 -9.95 -7.50
C MET A 144 16.44 -8.82 -7.83
N VAL A 145 17.73 -9.13 -8.01
CA VAL A 145 18.72 -8.19 -8.54
C VAL A 145 19.33 -8.70 -9.84
N CYS A 146 19.40 -7.83 -10.84
CA CYS A 146 19.98 -8.11 -12.14
C CYS A 146 21.15 -7.16 -12.42
N ASN A 147 22.36 -7.70 -12.60
CA ASN A 147 23.53 -6.86 -12.84
C ASN A 147 24.54 -7.54 -13.76
N THR A 148 25.27 -6.73 -14.54
CA THR A 148 26.39 -7.20 -15.38
C THR A 148 27.70 -7.33 -14.61
N ASP A 149 27.77 -6.69 -13.44
CA ASP A 149 28.93 -6.69 -12.54
C ASP A 149 28.75 -7.81 -11.52
N ALA A 150 29.65 -8.80 -11.54
CA ALA A 150 29.59 -9.95 -10.66
C ALA A 150 29.88 -9.59 -9.20
N GLN A 151 30.81 -8.65 -8.97
CA GLN A 151 31.17 -8.24 -7.61
C GLN A 151 29.99 -7.55 -6.91
N ALA A 152 29.22 -6.76 -7.66
CA ALA A 152 28.00 -6.14 -7.13
C ALA A 152 26.93 -7.17 -6.77
N LEU A 153 26.83 -8.29 -7.51
CA LEU A 153 25.87 -9.36 -7.20
C LEU A 153 26.23 -10.13 -5.93
N GLU A 154 27.52 -10.36 -5.68
CA GLU A 154 27.99 -11.00 -4.45
C GLU A 154 27.64 -10.20 -3.18
N GLN A 155 27.48 -8.88 -3.31
CA GLN A 155 27.09 -7.98 -2.23
C GLN A 155 25.57 -7.81 -2.10
N SER A 156 24.78 -8.44 -2.97
CA SER A 156 23.32 -8.34 -2.91
C SER A 156 22.76 -9.13 -1.73
N LEU A 157 21.75 -8.55 -1.07
CA LEU A 157 20.96 -9.20 -0.05
C LEU A 157 19.72 -9.89 -0.63
N ALA A 158 19.47 -9.73 -1.94
CA ALA A 158 18.29 -10.29 -2.59
C ALA A 158 18.40 -11.83 -2.65
N PRO A 159 17.31 -12.57 -2.36
CA PRO A 159 17.30 -14.03 -2.44
C PRO A 159 17.58 -14.55 -3.86
N THR A 160 17.22 -13.78 -4.87
CA THR A 160 17.43 -14.11 -6.29
C THR A 160 18.35 -13.08 -6.93
N THR A 161 19.42 -13.55 -7.57
CA THR A 161 20.34 -12.71 -8.34
C THR A 161 20.53 -13.29 -9.74
N VAL A 162 20.57 -12.42 -10.75
CA VAL A 162 20.78 -12.81 -12.15
C VAL A 162 21.95 -12.01 -12.72
N GLN A 163 22.96 -12.73 -13.22
CA GLN A 163 24.11 -12.12 -13.87
C GLN A 163 23.81 -11.86 -15.35
N LEU A 164 23.67 -10.58 -15.70
CA LEU A 164 23.38 -10.17 -17.06
C LEU A 164 24.63 -10.29 -17.95
N GLY A 165 24.50 -11.00 -19.06
CA GLY A 165 25.48 -11.01 -20.13
C GLY A 165 26.87 -11.50 -19.69
N GLY A 166 26.94 -12.56 -18.88
CA GLY A 166 28.20 -13.08 -18.32
C GLY A 166 29.30 -13.32 -19.37
N LYS A 167 28.94 -13.75 -20.59
CA LYS A 167 29.89 -13.91 -21.72
C LYS A 167 30.30 -12.60 -22.37
N LEU A 168 29.44 -11.58 -22.34
CA LEU A 168 29.66 -10.29 -23.00
C LEU A 168 30.54 -9.38 -22.14
N THR A 169 30.31 -9.33 -20.84
CA THR A 169 31.01 -8.43 -19.91
C THR A 169 32.11 -9.12 -19.12
N MET A 170 32.17 -10.46 -19.15
CA MET A 170 33.04 -11.27 -18.29
C MET A 170 32.86 -10.94 -16.80
N GLY A 171 31.66 -10.45 -16.41
CA GLY A 171 31.35 -10.03 -15.05
C GLY A 171 31.92 -8.67 -14.63
N LEU A 172 32.49 -7.89 -15.54
CA LEU A 172 33.17 -6.61 -15.24
C LEU A 172 32.26 -5.38 -15.37
N GLY A 173 30.96 -5.59 -15.59
CA GLY A 173 30.01 -4.51 -15.78
C GLY A 173 29.93 -3.97 -17.21
N ALA A 174 28.99 -3.05 -17.44
CA ALA A 174 28.72 -2.48 -18.77
C ALA A 174 29.60 -1.27 -19.13
N GLY A 175 30.51 -0.81 -18.25
CA GLY A 175 31.43 0.30 -18.55
C GLY A 175 30.74 1.62 -18.96
N ALA A 176 29.63 1.97 -18.30
CA ALA A 176 28.81 3.15 -18.60
C ALA A 176 28.21 3.19 -20.03
N LYS A 177 28.12 2.03 -20.70
CA LYS A 177 27.59 1.89 -22.06
C LYS A 177 26.19 1.23 -22.07
N PRO A 178 25.11 1.99 -22.32
CA PRO A 178 23.75 1.44 -22.32
C PRO A 178 23.54 0.30 -23.34
N GLU A 179 24.21 0.36 -24.49
CA GLU A 179 24.11 -0.67 -25.52
C GLU A 179 24.66 -2.03 -25.06
N VAL A 180 25.65 -2.03 -24.16
CA VAL A 180 26.18 -3.25 -23.55
C VAL A 180 25.18 -3.81 -22.55
N GLY A 181 24.61 -2.96 -21.69
CA GLY A 181 23.55 -3.34 -20.75
C GLY A 181 22.33 -3.94 -21.47
N ARG A 182 21.93 -3.33 -22.59
CA ARG A 182 20.82 -3.80 -23.43
C ARG A 182 21.08 -5.20 -23.98
N LYS A 183 22.24 -5.42 -24.61
CA LYS A 183 22.61 -6.74 -25.14
C LYS A 183 22.67 -7.80 -24.04
N ALA A 184 23.28 -7.45 -22.90
CA ALA A 184 23.37 -8.34 -21.75
C ALA A 184 21.98 -8.76 -21.22
N ALA A 185 21.02 -7.84 -21.19
CA ALA A 185 19.64 -8.14 -20.79
C ALA A 185 18.93 -9.05 -21.79
N ILE A 186 19.07 -8.78 -23.09
CA ILE A 186 18.49 -9.64 -24.15
C ILE A 186 19.00 -11.08 -24.02
N ASP A 187 20.30 -11.26 -23.86
CA ASP A 187 20.92 -12.58 -23.73
C ASP A 187 20.44 -13.36 -22.50
N SER A 188 20.01 -12.65 -21.45
CA SER A 188 19.61 -13.22 -20.15
C SER A 188 18.10 -13.14 -19.90
N THR A 189 17.31 -12.76 -20.91
CA THR A 189 15.86 -12.49 -20.76
C THR A 189 15.09 -13.73 -20.33
N SER A 190 15.38 -14.89 -20.92
CA SER A 190 14.69 -16.13 -20.58
C SER A 190 14.84 -16.51 -19.11
N GLU A 191 16.06 -16.42 -18.57
CA GLU A 191 16.37 -16.72 -17.17
C GLU A 191 15.63 -15.78 -16.21
N MET A 192 15.69 -14.47 -16.44
CA MET A 192 14.98 -13.49 -15.60
C MET A 192 13.47 -13.75 -15.58
N LEU A 193 12.91 -14.13 -16.72
CA LEU A 193 11.48 -14.37 -16.90
C LEU A 193 10.99 -15.68 -16.28
N GLU A 194 11.88 -16.64 -16.01
CA GLU A 194 11.54 -17.85 -15.25
C GLU A 194 11.31 -17.51 -13.78
N HIS A 195 12.15 -16.64 -13.21
CA HIS A 195 11.99 -16.18 -11.82
C HIS A 195 10.76 -15.30 -11.60
N LEU A 196 10.28 -14.61 -12.63
CA LEU A 196 9.15 -13.67 -12.57
C LEU A 196 7.85 -14.26 -13.14
N ALA A 197 7.77 -15.57 -13.35
CA ALA A 197 6.64 -16.20 -14.06
C ALA A 197 5.28 -15.99 -13.37
N ASP A 198 5.26 -15.95 -12.04
CA ASP A 198 4.03 -15.81 -11.24
C ASP A 198 3.72 -14.37 -10.82
N SER A 199 4.55 -13.41 -11.23
CA SER A 199 4.42 -12.01 -10.81
C SER A 199 3.24 -11.35 -11.51
N HIS A 200 2.32 -10.78 -10.73
CA HIS A 200 1.18 -10.02 -11.25
C HIS A 200 1.55 -8.55 -11.45
N MET A 201 2.48 -8.06 -10.63
CA MET A 201 3.04 -6.73 -10.67
C MET A 201 4.54 -6.78 -10.43
N CYS A 202 5.27 -5.95 -11.16
CA CYS A 202 6.72 -5.84 -11.00
C CYS A 202 7.15 -4.37 -10.94
N PHE A 203 7.85 -4.01 -9.86
CA PHE A 203 8.60 -2.77 -9.78
C PHE A 203 10.01 -2.99 -10.35
N ILE A 204 10.45 -2.09 -11.22
CA ILE A 204 11.82 -2.11 -11.75
C ILE A 204 12.53 -0.87 -11.26
N THR A 205 13.48 -1.06 -10.35
CA THR A 205 14.28 0.02 -9.78
C THR A 205 15.65 0.11 -10.44
N ALA A 206 16.01 1.31 -10.91
CA ALA A 206 17.28 1.55 -11.59
C ALA A 206 17.73 3.01 -11.48
N GLY A 207 19.04 3.22 -11.35
CA GLY A 207 19.64 4.54 -11.56
C GLY A 207 20.02 4.74 -13.02
N LEU A 208 19.45 5.75 -13.65
CA LEU A 208 19.69 6.08 -15.05
C LEU A 208 21.01 6.86 -15.22
N GLY A 209 21.54 6.84 -16.44
CA GLY A 209 22.81 7.48 -16.79
C GLY A 209 24.02 6.53 -16.76
N GLY A 210 23.89 5.34 -16.15
CA GLY A 210 24.87 4.27 -16.23
C GLY A 210 24.73 3.40 -17.49
N GLY A 211 25.46 2.29 -17.55
CA GLY A 211 25.33 1.31 -18.64
C GLY A 211 24.25 0.27 -18.39
N THR A 212 24.32 -0.42 -17.26
CA THR A 212 23.43 -1.55 -16.95
C THR A 212 22.00 -1.11 -16.69
N GLY A 213 21.75 -0.25 -15.69
CA GLY A 213 20.41 0.21 -15.35
C GLY A 213 19.68 0.83 -16.55
N THR A 214 20.34 1.79 -17.22
CA THR A 214 19.79 2.48 -18.41
C THR A 214 19.49 1.54 -19.58
N GLY A 215 20.36 0.57 -19.85
CA GLY A 215 20.24 -0.30 -21.03
C GLY A 215 19.37 -1.54 -20.80
N ALA A 216 19.46 -2.14 -19.62
CA ALA A 216 18.77 -3.38 -19.27
C ALA A 216 17.36 -3.14 -18.74
N GLY A 217 17.15 -2.06 -17.97
CA GLY A 217 15.84 -1.75 -17.36
C GLY A 217 14.68 -1.76 -18.36
N PRO A 218 14.77 -1.03 -19.49
CA PRO A 218 13.71 -1.02 -20.50
C PRO A 218 13.46 -2.40 -21.15
N ILE A 219 14.49 -3.23 -21.32
CA ILE A 219 14.36 -4.57 -21.90
C ILE A 219 13.59 -5.50 -20.95
N ILE A 220 13.94 -5.46 -19.67
CA ILE A 220 13.26 -6.22 -18.62
C ILE A 220 11.79 -5.77 -18.52
N ALA A 221 11.56 -4.45 -18.53
CA ALA A 221 10.22 -3.87 -18.47
C ALA A 221 9.35 -4.33 -19.64
N ARG A 222 9.86 -4.26 -20.88
CA ARG A 222 9.16 -4.71 -22.07
C ARG A 222 8.77 -6.18 -21.95
N ALA A 223 9.72 -7.04 -21.57
CA ALA A 223 9.51 -8.46 -21.50
C ALA A 223 8.42 -8.86 -20.47
N LEU A 224 8.33 -8.13 -19.36
CA LEU A 224 7.29 -8.32 -18.35
C LEU A 224 5.93 -7.81 -18.82
N ARG A 225 5.90 -6.62 -19.41
CA ARG A 225 4.69 -6.01 -19.94
C ARG A 225 4.06 -6.85 -21.06
N ASP A 226 4.87 -7.40 -21.96
CA ASP A 226 4.43 -8.30 -23.03
C ASP A 226 3.79 -9.60 -22.50
N ARG A 227 4.06 -9.95 -21.23
CA ARG A 227 3.43 -11.07 -20.51
C ARG A 227 2.20 -10.66 -19.67
N GLY A 228 1.82 -9.39 -19.69
CA GLY A 228 0.67 -8.88 -18.96
C GLY A 228 0.93 -8.55 -17.49
N VAL A 229 2.20 -8.54 -17.05
CA VAL A 229 2.60 -8.11 -15.71
C VAL A 229 2.48 -6.58 -15.64
N LEU A 230 1.77 -6.06 -14.62
CA LEU A 230 1.71 -4.61 -14.38
C LEU A 230 3.11 -4.10 -14.03
N THR A 231 3.72 -3.35 -14.94
CA THR A 231 5.15 -3.02 -14.86
C THR A 231 5.34 -1.55 -14.51
N VAL A 232 5.91 -1.29 -13.34
CA VAL A 232 6.16 0.07 -12.83
C VAL A 232 7.66 0.34 -12.74
N GLY A 233 8.16 1.28 -13.54
CA GLY A 233 9.54 1.75 -13.41
C GLY A 233 9.66 2.75 -12.26
N VAL A 234 10.62 2.55 -11.36
CA VAL A 234 10.95 3.53 -10.31
C VAL A 234 12.41 3.91 -10.49
N VAL A 235 12.68 5.05 -11.13
CA VAL A 235 14.01 5.36 -11.66
C VAL A 235 14.55 6.69 -11.16
N THR A 236 15.85 6.74 -10.92
CA THR A 236 16.53 7.99 -10.52
C THR A 236 17.25 8.63 -11.70
N LYS A 237 17.20 9.98 -11.78
CA LYS A 237 18.07 10.76 -12.67
C LYS A 237 19.34 11.17 -11.91
N PRO A 238 20.51 11.22 -12.57
CA PRO A 238 21.77 11.53 -11.91
C PRO A 238 21.79 12.97 -11.37
N PHE A 239 22.68 13.23 -10.41
CA PHE A 239 22.95 14.59 -9.96
C PHE A 239 23.65 15.40 -11.07
N PRO A 240 23.43 16.72 -11.16
CA PRO A 240 24.11 17.55 -12.16
C PRO A 240 25.64 17.50 -12.08
N PHE A 241 26.20 17.31 -10.88
CA PHE A 241 27.66 17.20 -10.69
C PHE A 241 28.25 15.93 -11.31
N GLU A 242 27.44 14.91 -11.62
CA GLU A 242 27.91 13.68 -12.27
C GLU A 242 28.19 13.87 -13.77
N GLY A 243 27.87 15.05 -14.31
CA GLY A 243 28.24 15.48 -15.65
C GLY A 243 27.12 15.36 -16.69
N THR A 244 27.20 16.22 -17.69
CA THR A 244 26.18 16.38 -18.75
C THR A 244 26.00 15.13 -19.60
N THR A 245 27.08 14.39 -19.86
CA THR A 245 27.01 13.10 -20.60
C THR A 245 26.13 12.10 -19.87
N ARG A 246 26.25 11.99 -18.55
CA ARG A 246 25.46 11.07 -17.72
C ARG A 246 23.98 11.48 -17.72
N GLY A 247 23.71 12.78 -17.62
CA GLY A 247 22.36 13.35 -17.77
C GLY A 247 21.71 13.00 -19.10
N ARG A 248 22.41 13.22 -20.23
CA ARG A 248 21.89 12.90 -21.58
C ARG A 248 21.60 11.41 -21.76
N ILE A 249 22.44 10.54 -21.22
CA ILE A 249 22.21 9.08 -21.22
C ILE A 249 20.96 8.75 -20.40
N ALA A 250 20.79 9.39 -19.25
CA ALA A 250 19.62 9.19 -18.40
C ALA A 250 18.32 9.63 -19.07
N ASP A 251 18.32 10.79 -19.75
CA ASP A 251 17.14 11.28 -20.47
C ASP A 251 16.73 10.32 -21.60
N ALA A 252 17.69 9.82 -22.38
CA ALA A 252 17.43 8.83 -23.42
C ALA A 252 16.89 7.51 -22.84
N GLY A 253 17.49 7.03 -21.75
CA GLY A 253 17.03 5.82 -21.05
C GLY A 253 15.65 5.98 -20.43
N LEU A 254 15.31 7.18 -19.93
CA LEU A 254 14.01 7.47 -19.36
C LEU A 254 12.90 7.37 -20.41
N LEU A 255 13.11 7.96 -21.59
CA LEU A 255 12.16 7.86 -22.71
C LEU A 255 11.93 6.41 -23.11
N GLU A 256 12.99 5.60 -23.18
CA GLU A 256 12.87 4.17 -23.46
C GLU A 256 12.10 3.44 -22.34
N MET A 257 12.41 3.72 -21.07
CA MET A 257 11.73 3.12 -19.92
C MET A 257 10.24 3.43 -19.91
N GLN A 258 9.85 4.68 -20.15
CA GLN A 258 8.45 5.12 -20.24
C GLN A 258 7.70 4.41 -21.37
N ALA A 259 8.36 4.14 -22.50
CA ALA A 259 7.77 3.37 -23.59
C ALA A 259 7.65 1.86 -23.30
N CYS A 260 8.31 1.35 -22.26
CA CYS A 260 8.32 -0.08 -21.89
C CYS A 260 7.49 -0.40 -20.66
N CYS A 261 7.26 0.57 -19.77
CA CYS A 261 6.50 0.39 -18.53
C CYS A 261 5.04 0.83 -18.72
N ASP A 262 4.17 0.40 -17.81
CA ASP A 262 2.82 0.92 -17.70
C ASP A 262 2.80 2.29 -16.99
N ALA A 263 3.59 2.42 -15.94
CA ALA A 263 3.84 3.65 -15.19
C ALA A 263 5.33 3.83 -14.94
N THR A 264 5.82 5.07 -14.88
CA THR A 264 7.23 5.36 -14.55
C THR A 264 7.32 6.49 -13.52
N ILE A 265 7.68 6.14 -12.29
CA ILE A 265 7.99 7.07 -11.20
C ILE A 265 9.42 7.57 -11.39
N VAL A 266 9.56 8.88 -11.64
CA VAL A 266 10.86 9.51 -11.86
C VAL A 266 11.29 10.29 -10.62
N ILE A 267 12.48 9.99 -10.12
CA ILE A 267 13.09 10.67 -8.98
C ILE A 267 14.28 11.49 -9.47
N PRO A 268 14.14 12.81 -9.62
CA PRO A 268 15.28 13.66 -9.95
C PRO A 268 16.17 13.83 -8.71
N ASN A 269 17.38 13.26 -8.72
CA ASN A 269 18.31 13.37 -7.58
C ASN A 269 18.64 14.83 -7.21
N GLN A 270 18.52 15.76 -8.17
CA GLN A 270 18.67 17.18 -7.89
C GLN A 270 17.68 17.69 -6.83
N ASN A 271 16.46 17.15 -6.77
CA ASN A 271 15.45 17.59 -5.80
C ASN A 271 15.76 17.09 -4.39
N LEU A 272 16.60 16.04 -4.25
CA LEU A 272 17.10 15.59 -2.95
C LEU A 272 17.96 16.65 -2.27
N PHE A 273 18.60 17.57 -3.01
CA PHE A 273 19.33 18.69 -2.39
C PHE A 273 18.42 19.68 -1.68
N ARG A 274 17.12 19.72 -2.01
CA ARG A 274 16.15 20.54 -1.28
C ARG A 274 15.76 19.91 0.06
N LEU A 275 15.95 18.61 0.19
CA LEU A 275 15.76 17.84 1.41
C LEU A 275 17.05 17.74 2.26
N ALA A 276 18.21 18.00 1.65
CA ALA A 276 19.51 17.93 2.28
C ALA A 276 19.95 19.29 2.87
N ASP A 277 20.80 19.25 3.90
CA ASP A 277 21.46 20.43 4.46
C ASP A 277 22.93 20.54 4.02
N LYS A 278 23.61 21.63 4.38
CA LYS A 278 25.03 21.85 4.03
C LYS A 278 26.00 20.84 4.65
N SER A 279 25.56 20.07 5.64
CA SER A 279 26.33 19.02 6.31
C SER A 279 26.12 17.63 5.69
N THR A 280 25.13 17.48 4.80
CA THR A 280 24.79 16.19 4.20
C THR A 280 25.96 15.69 3.36
N SER A 281 26.47 14.50 3.70
CA SER A 281 27.57 13.89 2.97
C SER A 281 27.09 13.29 1.64
N LEU A 282 28.03 12.99 0.74
CA LEU A 282 27.69 12.31 -0.51
C LEU A 282 27.04 10.94 -0.27
N MET A 283 27.48 10.22 0.76
CA MET A 283 26.90 8.92 1.13
C MET A 283 25.45 9.08 1.61
N ASP A 284 25.20 10.09 2.44
CA ASP A 284 23.85 10.39 2.93
C ASP A 284 22.93 10.82 1.79
N ALA A 285 23.45 11.56 0.80
CA ALA A 285 22.67 11.94 -0.38
C ALA A 285 22.23 10.74 -1.23
N PHE A 286 23.09 9.73 -1.40
CA PHE A 286 22.68 8.48 -2.06
C PHE A 286 21.70 7.68 -1.23
N LYS A 287 21.88 7.65 0.11
CA LYS A 287 20.92 7.01 1.00
C LYS A 287 19.54 7.67 0.92
N LEU A 288 19.48 9.01 0.86
CA LEU A 288 18.23 9.74 0.63
C LEU A 288 17.56 9.31 -0.68
N ALA A 289 18.33 9.08 -1.75
CA ALA A 289 17.77 8.56 -3.00
C ALA A 289 17.18 7.16 -2.84
N ASP A 290 17.88 6.27 -2.12
CA ASP A 290 17.42 4.91 -1.83
C ASP A 290 16.18 4.91 -0.92
N ASP A 291 16.07 5.85 0.01
CA ASP A 291 14.91 6.02 0.91
C ASP A 291 13.67 6.53 0.15
N VAL A 292 13.87 7.40 -0.85
CA VAL A 292 12.79 7.81 -1.76
C VAL A 292 12.36 6.67 -2.66
N LEU A 293 13.29 5.86 -3.19
CA LEU A 293 12.96 4.65 -3.96
C LEU A 293 12.17 3.65 -3.11
N TYR A 294 12.60 3.43 -1.86
CA TYR A 294 11.88 2.61 -0.89
C TYR A 294 10.45 3.13 -0.69
N SER A 295 10.29 4.43 -0.43
CA SER A 295 8.97 5.06 -0.23
C SER A 295 8.08 4.90 -1.47
N GLY A 296 8.67 4.99 -2.67
CA GLY A 296 8.03 4.74 -3.97
C GLY A 296 7.37 3.38 -4.05
N VAL A 297 8.17 2.33 -3.80
CA VAL A 297 7.68 0.95 -3.85
C VAL A 297 6.73 0.66 -2.67
N GLN A 298 7.07 1.13 -1.48
CA GLN A 298 6.28 0.90 -0.27
C GLN A 298 4.88 1.50 -0.40
N SER A 299 4.75 2.74 -0.90
CA SER A 299 3.46 3.44 -0.98
C SER A 299 2.41 2.67 -1.78
N VAL A 300 2.82 2.06 -2.90
CA VAL A 300 1.94 1.28 -3.76
C VAL A 300 1.76 -0.15 -3.24
N THR A 301 2.83 -0.76 -2.74
CA THR A 301 2.79 -2.13 -2.20
C THR A 301 1.86 -2.22 -0.99
N GLN A 302 1.95 -1.27 -0.05
CA GLN A 302 1.14 -1.27 1.18
C GLN A 302 -0.36 -1.21 0.89
N LEU A 303 -0.79 -0.53 -0.17
CA LEU A 303 -2.19 -0.47 -0.58
C LEU A 303 -2.76 -1.84 -0.98
N ILE A 304 -1.90 -2.77 -1.41
CA ILE A 304 -2.29 -4.09 -1.90
C ILE A 304 -2.07 -5.17 -0.83
N THR A 305 -0.94 -5.11 -0.12
CA THR A 305 -0.49 -6.20 0.75
C THR A 305 -0.89 -6.03 2.21
N THR A 306 -1.10 -4.80 2.67
CA THR A 306 -1.35 -4.51 4.08
C THR A 306 -2.85 -4.40 4.33
N PRO A 307 -3.42 -5.18 5.27
CA PRO A 307 -4.80 -5.01 5.68
C PRO A 307 -5.03 -3.61 6.27
N GLY A 308 -5.84 -2.84 5.57
CA GLY A 308 -6.31 -1.51 5.88
C GLY A 308 -7.78 -1.45 6.32
N LEU A 309 -8.20 -0.26 6.76
CA LEU A 309 -9.63 0.05 6.99
C LEU A 309 -10.40 0.09 5.67
N VAL A 310 -9.75 0.67 4.66
CA VAL A 310 -10.23 0.73 3.28
C VAL A 310 -9.19 0.01 2.43
N ASN A 311 -9.39 -1.30 2.28
CA ASN A 311 -8.59 -2.12 1.38
C ASN A 311 -8.97 -1.79 -0.05
N LEU A 312 -7.95 -1.52 -0.86
CA LEU A 312 -8.08 -1.47 -2.30
C LEU A 312 -7.85 -2.86 -2.87
N ASP A 313 -8.53 -3.18 -3.96
CA ASP A 313 -8.19 -4.38 -4.70
C ASP A 313 -7.06 -4.10 -5.72
N PHE A 314 -6.43 -5.16 -6.21
CA PHE A 314 -5.38 -5.03 -7.20
C PHE A 314 -5.88 -4.48 -8.55
N ALA A 315 -7.17 -4.67 -8.85
CA ALA A 315 -7.77 -4.19 -10.10
C ALA A 315 -7.90 -2.67 -10.11
N ASP A 316 -8.22 -2.06 -8.96
CA ASP A 316 -8.24 -0.62 -8.73
C ASP A 316 -6.85 -0.01 -9.01
N VAL A 317 -5.81 -0.53 -8.35
CA VAL A 317 -4.43 -0.05 -8.56
C VAL A 317 -4.00 -0.23 -10.02
N ARG A 318 -4.33 -1.38 -10.62
CA ARG A 318 -4.05 -1.65 -12.03
C ARG A 318 -4.77 -0.68 -12.96
N ALA A 319 -6.01 -0.31 -12.67
CA ALA A 319 -6.79 0.60 -13.50
C ALA A 319 -6.18 2.01 -13.56
N VAL A 320 -5.55 2.48 -12.48
CA VAL A 320 -4.87 3.80 -12.46
C VAL A 320 -3.47 3.77 -13.06
N LEU A 321 -2.70 2.70 -12.85
CA LEU A 321 -1.30 2.64 -13.29
C LEU A 321 -1.12 2.08 -14.71
N THR A 322 -2.10 1.37 -15.26
CA THR A 322 -1.96 0.77 -16.59
C THR A 322 -1.90 1.84 -17.68
N GLY A 323 -0.74 1.95 -18.33
CA GLY A 323 -0.55 2.88 -19.45
C GLY A 323 -0.61 4.35 -19.04
N SER A 324 -0.44 4.66 -17.76
CA SER A 324 -0.44 6.04 -17.26
C SER A 324 0.82 6.82 -17.66
N GLY A 325 1.90 6.14 -18.06
CA GLY A 325 3.12 6.81 -18.49
C GLY A 325 3.87 7.48 -17.33
N PRO A 326 4.32 8.75 -17.45
CA PRO A 326 5.03 9.45 -16.39
C PRO A 326 4.18 9.56 -15.12
N SER A 327 4.82 9.28 -13.98
CA SER A 327 4.24 9.29 -12.66
C SER A 327 5.22 9.89 -11.66
N MET A 328 4.69 10.32 -10.52
CA MET A 328 5.47 10.87 -9.42
C MET A 328 4.88 10.54 -8.08
N MET A 329 5.71 10.72 -7.05
CA MET A 329 5.33 10.48 -5.68
C MET A 329 5.67 11.67 -4.80
N GLY A 330 4.73 12.04 -3.93
CA GLY A 330 4.95 12.89 -2.77
C GLY A 330 4.59 12.13 -1.49
N THR A 331 5.34 12.34 -0.42
CA THR A 331 4.99 11.81 0.91
C THR A 331 5.16 12.89 1.96
N GLY A 332 4.25 12.93 2.93
CA GLY A 332 4.25 13.85 4.04
C GLY A 332 3.88 13.14 5.34
N GLU A 333 4.50 13.56 6.43
CA GLU A 333 4.21 13.07 7.78
C GLU A 333 3.95 14.24 8.71
N ALA A 334 3.00 14.06 9.62
CA ALA A 334 2.76 15.04 10.68
C ALA A 334 2.21 14.38 11.95
N GLU A 335 2.29 15.12 13.05
CA GLU A 335 1.84 14.74 14.37
C GLU A 335 1.10 15.89 15.07
N GLY A 336 0.39 15.58 16.15
CA GLY A 336 -0.37 16.55 16.93
C GLY A 336 -1.73 16.94 16.33
N GLU A 337 -2.24 18.11 16.70
CA GLU A 337 -3.49 18.64 16.17
C GLU A 337 -3.38 18.95 14.67
N ASP A 338 -4.44 18.69 13.92
CA ASP A 338 -4.51 18.83 12.46
C ASP A 338 -3.42 18.05 11.70
N ARG A 339 -2.88 16.97 12.30
CA ARG A 339 -1.85 16.13 11.67
C ARG A 339 -2.26 15.59 10.30
N ALA A 340 -3.55 15.31 10.08
CA ALA A 340 -4.02 14.85 8.77
C ALA A 340 -3.85 15.92 7.68
N ALA A 341 -4.38 17.12 7.90
CA ALA A 341 -4.22 18.24 6.98
C ALA A 341 -2.74 18.60 6.74
N LYS A 342 -1.93 18.63 7.82
CA LYS A 342 -0.50 18.93 7.73
C LYS A 342 0.28 17.87 6.94
N ALA A 343 -0.02 16.59 7.16
CA ALA A 343 0.62 15.51 6.41
C ALA A 343 0.23 15.54 4.92
N ALA A 344 -1.04 15.82 4.61
CA ALA A 344 -1.49 16.02 3.24
C ALA A 344 -0.79 17.21 2.57
N GLU A 345 -0.70 18.36 3.24
CA GLU A 345 0.01 19.54 2.74
C GLU A 345 1.49 19.25 2.48
N ALA A 346 2.15 18.56 3.41
CA ALA A 346 3.55 18.14 3.26
C ALA A 346 3.75 17.16 2.08
N ALA A 347 2.75 16.30 1.81
CA ALA A 347 2.80 15.39 0.66
C ALA A 347 2.63 16.13 -0.67
N ILE A 348 1.74 17.13 -0.72
CA ILE A 348 1.48 17.99 -1.90
C ILE A 348 2.69 18.88 -2.20
N SER A 349 3.27 19.49 -1.17
CA SER A 349 4.42 20.40 -1.27
C SER A 349 5.77 19.69 -1.26
N ASN A 350 5.78 18.36 -1.46
CA ASN A 350 7.00 17.59 -1.43
C ASN A 350 7.91 18.00 -2.60
N PRO A 351 9.21 18.32 -2.38
CA PRO A 351 10.13 18.76 -3.43
C PRO A 351 10.28 17.81 -4.60
N LEU A 352 9.94 16.54 -4.41
CA LEU A 352 9.91 15.58 -5.50
C LEU A 352 8.86 15.96 -6.55
N LEU A 353 7.75 16.62 -6.18
CA LEU A 353 6.63 17.05 -7.03
C LEU A 353 6.84 18.39 -7.77
N ASP A 354 7.81 19.21 -7.37
CA ASP A 354 7.92 20.64 -7.77
C ASP A 354 7.93 20.93 -9.28
N ASP A 355 8.43 20.00 -10.11
CA ASP A 355 8.55 20.22 -11.57
C ASP A 355 7.25 19.87 -12.33
N TYR A 356 6.20 19.47 -11.61
CA TYR A 356 4.97 18.93 -12.17
C TYR A 356 3.74 19.47 -11.44
N CYS A 357 2.61 19.50 -12.14
CA CYS A 357 1.36 19.95 -11.56
C CYS A 357 0.47 18.75 -11.25
N LEU A 358 0.05 18.59 -9.98
CA LEU A 358 -0.93 17.55 -9.61
C LEU A 358 -2.26 17.71 -10.36
N SER A 359 -2.59 18.94 -10.78
CA SER A 359 -3.81 19.22 -11.54
C SER A 359 -3.84 18.63 -12.95
N THR A 360 -2.70 18.17 -13.51
CA THR A 360 -2.67 17.48 -14.81
C THR A 360 -2.76 15.97 -14.67
N ALA A 361 -2.71 15.43 -13.45
CA ALA A 361 -2.76 13.99 -13.22
C ALA A 361 -4.11 13.41 -13.66
N THR A 362 -4.07 12.40 -14.53
CA THR A 362 -5.26 11.65 -14.96
C THR A 362 -5.70 10.62 -13.92
N GLY A 363 -4.78 10.16 -13.06
CA GLY A 363 -5.06 9.24 -11.97
C GLY A 363 -4.20 9.54 -10.74
N VAL A 364 -4.77 9.36 -9.56
CA VAL A 364 -4.08 9.63 -8.28
C VAL A 364 -4.36 8.51 -7.29
N LEU A 365 -3.30 7.90 -6.75
CA LEU A 365 -3.38 6.99 -5.62
C LEU A 365 -3.04 7.75 -4.35
N ILE A 366 -3.93 7.71 -3.35
CA ILE A 366 -3.72 8.31 -2.04
C ILE A 366 -3.68 7.20 -1.01
N ASN A 367 -2.55 7.06 -0.32
CA ASN A 367 -2.39 6.15 0.80
C ASN A 367 -2.28 6.95 2.11
N ILE A 368 -3.16 6.68 3.06
CA ILE A 368 -3.11 7.29 4.40
C ILE A 368 -2.78 6.21 5.42
N THR A 369 -1.61 6.32 6.04
CA THR A 369 -1.14 5.37 7.06
C THR A 369 -1.08 6.07 8.41
N GLY A 370 -1.58 5.41 9.46
CA GLY A 370 -1.50 5.89 10.83
C GLY A 370 -1.54 4.77 11.84
N GLY A 371 -1.35 5.09 13.12
CA GLY A 371 -1.52 4.14 14.20
C GLY A 371 -2.98 3.71 14.41
N SER A 372 -3.21 2.84 15.39
CA SER A 372 -4.56 2.44 15.81
C SER A 372 -5.44 3.59 16.31
N ASP A 373 -4.85 4.77 16.53
CA ASP A 373 -5.50 6.03 16.86
C ASP A 373 -5.97 6.84 15.63
N LEU A 374 -5.76 6.35 14.41
CA LEU A 374 -6.24 6.98 13.18
C LEU A 374 -7.77 7.01 13.12
N THR A 375 -8.33 8.21 12.98
CA THR A 375 -9.79 8.40 12.93
C THR A 375 -10.31 8.57 11.50
N LEU A 376 -11.59 8.25 11.30
CA LEU A 376 -12.27 8.48 10.00
C LEU A 376 -12.28 9.97 9.61
N PHE A 377 -12.36 10.88 10.59
CA PHE A 377 -12.35 12.33 10.32
C PHE A 377 -11.00 12.79 9.77
N GLU A 378 -9.90 12.28 10.33
CA GLU A 378 -8.55 12.55 9.84
C GLU A 378 -8.34 12.02 8.43
N VAL A 379 -8.85 10.81 8.16
CA VAL A 379 -8.83 10.23 6.81
C VAL A 379 -9.59 11.12 5.80
N ASP A 380 -10.82 11.54 6.12
CA ASP A 380 -11.61 12.43 5.25
C ASP A 380 -10.91 13.77 5.03
N GLN A 381 -10.37 14.37 6.10
CA GLN A 381 -9.67 15.66 6.03
C GLN A 381 -8.46 15.61 5.09
N ALA A 382 -7.61 14.59 5.23
CA ALA A 382 -6.44 14.43 4.37
C ALA A 382 -6.83 14.12 2.92
N ALA A 383 -7.82 13.24 2.69
CA ALA A 383 -8.29 12.92 1.34
C ALA A 383 -8.85 14.15 0.62
N ARG A 384 -9.70 14.94 1.29
CA ARG A 384 -10.29 16.16 0.71
C ARG A 384 -9.24 17.22 0.38
N ARG A 385 -8.24 17.40 1.26
CA ARG A 385 -7.16 18.35 1.00
C ARG A 385 -6.38 18.01 -0.27
N VAL A 386 -6.10 16.72 -0.52
CA VAL A 386 -5.45 16.28 -1.76
C VAL A 386 -6.37 16.45 -2.97
N GLN A 387 -7.66 16.13 -2.84
CA GLN A 387 -8.64 16.30 -3.92
C GLN A 387 -8.75 17.76 -4.41
N GLU A 388 -8.52 18.74 -3.54
CA GLU A 388 -8.55 20.17 -3.91
C GLU A 388 -7.43 20.58 -4.89
N GLU A 389 -6.33 19.81 -4.97
CA GLU A 389 -5.18 20.08 -5.87
C GLU A 389 -5.21 19.30 -7.18
N VAL A 390 -6.13 18.34 -7.29
CA VAL A 390 -6.20 17.39 -8.40
C VAL A 390 -7.34 17.77 -9.33
N HIS A 391 -7.25 17.40 -10.61
CA HIS A 391 -8.33 17.63 -11.57
C HIS A 391 -9.64 16.96 -11.10
N PRO A 392 -10.81 17.62 -11.22
CA PRO A 392 -12.09 17.04 -10.81
C PRO A 392 -12.46 15.73 -11.52
N ASP A 393 -11.97 15.56 -12.75
CA ASP A 393 -12.19 14.35 -13.57
C ASP A 393 -11.08 13.30 -13.41
N ALA A 394 -10.08 13.54 -12.54
CA ALA A 394 -9.03 12.55 -12.28
C ALA A 394 -9.62 11.32 -11.59
N ASN A 395 -9.11 10.14 -11.95
CA ASN A 395 -9.47 8.91 -11.26
C ASN A 395 -8.71 8.83 -9.93
N ILE A 396 -9.39 9.15 -8.82
CA ILE A 396 -8.78 9.16 -7.48
C ILE A 396 -9.13 7.87 -6.76
N ILE A 397 -8.08 7.13 -6.38
CA ILE A 397 -8.20 5.93 -5.57
C ILE A 397 -7.58 6.22 -4.20
N PHE A 398 -8.35 5.92 -3.16
CA PHE A 398 -7.95 6.17 -1.78
C PHE A 398 -7.89 4.86 -1.00
N GLY A 399 -6.78 4.63 -0.31
CA GLY A 399 -6.62 3.54 0.65
C GLY A 399 -6.09 4.04 1.99
N SER A 400 -6.35 3.27 3.05
CA SER A 400 -5.77 3.53 4.37
C SER A 400 -5.22 2.28 4.99
N ALA A 401 -4.07 2.39 5.66
CA ALA A 401 -3.39 1.29 6.31
C ALA A 401 -3.07 1.61 7.78
N TYR A 402 -2.97 0.58 8.59
CA TYR A 402 -2.48 0.69 9.97
C TYR A 402 -1.00 0.38 10.05
N ASP A 403 -0.26 1.21 10.77
CA ASP A 403 1.13 1.00 11.14
C ASP A 403 1.32 1.46 12.60
N ASP A 404 1.52 0.50 13.50
CA ASP A 404 1.69 0.78 14.93
C ASP A 404 2.93 1.65 15.22
N SER A 405 3.92 1.67 14.32
CA SER A 405 5.08 2.57 14.44
C SER A 405 4.71 4.05 14.23
N LEU A 406 3.53 4.31 13.65
CA LEU A 406 2.97 5.65 13.45
C LEU A 406 1.96 6.05 14.54
N ALA A 407 1.96 5.41 15.71
CA ALA A 407 1.12 5.85 16.83
C ALA A 407 1.34 7.35 17.13
N GLY A 408 0.28 8.15 17.09
CA GLY A 408 0.37 9.61 17.26
C GLY A 408 0.74 10.39 15.99
N LYS A 409 1.05 9.72 14.88
CA LYS A 409 1.42 10.31 13.58
C LYS A 409 0.49 9.87 12.45
N ILE A 410 0.45 10.67 11.39
CA ILE A 410 -0.18 10.31 10.11
C ILE A 410 0.84 10.52 9.00
N ARG A 411 0.95 9.53 8.12
CA ARG A 411 1.67 9.59 6.85
C ARG A 411 0.67 9.62 5.70
N VAL A 412 0.82 10.57 4.80
CA VAL A 412 0.07 10.65 3.53
C VAL A 412 1.06 10.46 2.40
N SER A 413 0.84 9.46 1.55
CA SER A 413 1.60 9.24 0.33
C SER A 413 0.68 9.40 -0.88
N ILE A 414 1.13 10.16 -1.87
CA ILE A 414 0.40 10.48 -3.09
C ILE A 414 1.23 9.94 -4.25
N VAL A 415 0.64 9.10 -5.10
CA VAL A 415 1.22 8.71 -6.38
C VAL A 415 0.33 9.28 -7.49
N ALA A 416 0.84 10.28 -8.20
CA ALA A 416 0.17 10.91 -9.32
C ALA A 416 0.64 10.26 -10.63
N ALA A 417 -0.31 9.90 -11.50
CA ALA A 417 -0.06 9.15 -12.72
C ALA A 417 -0.68 9.86 -13.93
N GLY A 418 -0.01 9.75 -15.09
CA GLY A 418 -0.41 10.47 -16.30
C GLY A 418 -0.31 11.98 -16.10
N ILE A 419 0.84 12.42 -15.62
CA ILE A 419 1.17 13.82 -15.40
C ILE A 419 2.00 14.37 -16.57
N ASP A 420 1.70 15.59 -16.97
CA ASP A 420 2.51 16.34 -17.93
C ASP A 420 3.54 17.22 -17.19
N THR A 421 4.75 17.32 -17.77
CA THR A 421 5.78 18.25 -17.28
C THR A 421 5.32 19.70 -17.46
N LEU A 422 5.53 20.55 -16.45
CA LEU A 422 5.22 21.99 -16.51
C LEU A 422 5.92 22.76 -17.67
N SER A 423 6.91 22.13 -18.31
CA SER A 423 7.75 22.70 -19.37
C SER A 423 7.39 22.26 -20.79
N ALA A 424 6.28 21.54 -21.00
CA ALA A 424 5.75 21.29 -22.35
C ALA A 424 4.93 22.49 -22.84
N GLU A 425 5.58 23.64 -23.06
CA GLU A 425 5.10 24.55 -24.10
C GLU A 425 5.17 23.76 -25.41
N ALA A 426 4.00 23.38 -25.94
CA ALA A 426 3.89 22.76 -27.24
C ALA A 426 4.72 23.55 -28.26
N PRO A 427 5.47 22.90 -29.17
CA PRO A 427 6.08 23.63 -30.26
C PRO A 427 4.95 24.35 -31.00
N ALA A 428 4.97 25.68 -30.95
CA ALA A 428 4.05 26.52 -31.69
C ALA A 428 4.05 26.04 -33.15
N ASP A 429 2.86 25.74 -33.66
CA ASP A 429 2.63 25.38 -35.07
C ASP A 429 3.55 26.23 -35.96
N ALA A 430 4.47 25.55 -36.65
CA ALA A 430 5.29 26.19 -37.66
C ALA A 430 4.40 26.52 -38.88
N PRO A 431 4.54 27.72 -39.46
CA PRO A 431 3.65 28.21 -40.52
C PRO A 431 3.75 27.45 -41.85
#